data_AF-A0AB39NZK3-F1
#
_entry.id   AF-A0AB39NZK3-F1
#
_cell.length_a   1.000
_cell.length_b   1.000
_cell.length_c   1.000
_cell.angle_alpha   90.00
_cell.angle_beta   90.00
_cell.angle_gamma   90.00
#
_symmetry.space_group_name_H-M   'P 1'
#
loop_
_entity.id
_entity.type
_entity.pdbx_description
1 polymer ?
#
loop_
_entity_poly.entity_id
_entity_poly.type
_entity_poly.pdbx_seq_one_letter_code
_entity_poly.pdbx_strand_id
1 'polypeptide(L)'
;MSTDALADLDATDAEVAATVEDLGFKPMADGLESDDKGRLYGGDLEHNAIWRRSPNGTYRTLAQGSDLIWVDTLSVASDRHLYATANQLDRLSPFHEGQDLRRKPYLLVRLPIDAGPVRLV
;
A
#
# COMPACT_ATOMS: atom_id res chain seq x y z
N MET A 1 16.59 -4.10 -6.61
CA MET A 1 17.02 -5.51 -6.65
C MET A 1 16.83 -6.01 -8.05
N SER A 2 17.87 -6.56 -8.67
CA SER A 2 17.78 -7.20 -9.97
C SER A 2 17.07 -8.53 -9.83
N THR A 3 15.99 -8.75 -10.58
CA THR A 3 15.32 -10.05 -10.64
C THR A 3 16.19 -11.10 -11.32
N ASP A 4 17.04 -10.69 -12.25
CA ASP A 4 17.96 -11.59 -12.95
C ASP A 4 19.04 -12.09 -11.98
N ALA A 5 19.61 -11.20 -11.17
CA ALA A 5 20.59 -11.59 -10.14
C ALA A 5 19.96 -12.49 -9.08
N LEU A 6 18.70 -12.23 -8.69
CA LEU A 6 17.98 -13.10 -7.74
C LEU A 6 17.66 -14.47 -8.31
N ALA A 7 17.41 -14.57 -9.62
CA ALA A 7 17.07 -15.83 -10.29
C ALA A 7 18.31 -16.67 -10.67
N ASP A 8 19.50 -16.08 -10.64
CA ASP A 8 20.76 -16.75 -10.91
C ASP A 8 21.17 -17.65 -9.74
N LEU A 9 21.26 -18.96 -9.99
CA LEU A 9 21.63 -19.96 -8.98
C LEU A 9 23.12 -19.94 -8.64
N ASP A 10 23.96 -19.32 -9.49
CA ASP A 10 25.41 -19.19 -9.27
C ASP A 10 25.77 -17.89 -8.56
N ALA A 11 24.83 -16.94 -8.41
CA ALA A 11 25.06 -15.68 -7.70
C ALA A 11 25.20 -15.89 -6.19
N THR A 12 26.16 -15.19 -5.59
CA THR A 12 26.33 -15.15 -4.14
C THR A 12 25.34 -14.19 -3.48
N ASP A 13 25.03 -14.40 -2.20
CA ASP A 13 24.20 -13.49 -1.39
C ASP A 13 24.69 -12.04 -1.46
N ALA A 14 26.01 -11.82 -1.52
CA ALA A 14 26.61 -10.50 -1.59
C ALA A 14 26.35 -9.82 -2.95
N GLU A 15 26.39 -10.58 -4.05
CA GLU A 15 26.08 -10.07 -5.39
C GLU A 15 24.60 -9.71 -5.52
N VAL A 16 23.69 -10.55 -4.99
CA VAL A 16 22.25 -10.25 -4.95
C VAL A 16 21.99 -9.00 -4.10
N ALA A 17 22.57 -8.94 -2.89
CA ALA A 17 22.42 -7.82 -1.97
C ALA A 17 22.91 -6.49 -2.57
N ALA A 18 23.99 -6.51 -3.36
CA ALA A 18 24.51 -5.33 -4.04
C ALA A 18 23.54 -4.72 -5.07
N THR A 19 22.51 -5.47 -5.50
CA THR A 19 21.48 -4.97 -6.41
C THR A 19 20.28 -4.32 -5.70
N VAL A 20 20.20 -4.41 -4.37
CA VAL A 20 19.12 -3.83 -3.56
C VAL A 20 19.28 -2.31 -3.53
N GLU A 21 18.17 -1.60 -3.74
CA GLU A 21 18.11 -0.16 -3.63
C GLU A 21 17.18 0.21 -2.48
N ASP A 22 17.64 1.08 -1.59
CA ASP A 22 16.80 1.67 -0.56
C ASP A 22 15.99 2.82 -1.17
N LEU A 23 14.68 2.63 -1.29
CA LEU A 23 13.75 3.62 -1.82
C LEU A 23 13.16 4.55 -0.75
N GLY A 24 13.64 4.44 0.49
CA GLY A 24 13.27 5.28 1.61
C GLY A 24 12.13 4.72 2.45
N PHE A 25 11.67 5.55 3.40
CA PHE A 25 10.67 5.18 4.39
C PHE A 25 9.29 4.92 3.79
N LYS A 26 8.73 3.74 4.05
CA LYS A 26 7.34 3.40 3.76
C LYS A 26 6.55 3.33 5.08
N PRO A 27 5.45 4.09 5.25
CA PRO A 27 4.57 3.93 6.41
C PRO A 27 4.10 2.48 6.56
N MET A 28 3.77 2.08 7.80
CA MET A 28 3.16 0.79 8.06
C MET A 28 1.84 0.71 7.29
N ALA A 29 1.74 -0.27 6.41
CA ALA A 29 0.63 -0.45 5.48
C ALA A 29 0.43 -1.94 5.29
N ASP A 30 -0.82 -2.35 5.10
CA ASP A 30 -1.15 -3.70 4.64
C ASP A 30 -1.01 -3.75 3.11
N GLY A 31 -2.00 -3.26 2.38
CA GLY A 31 -1.97 -3.19 0.92
C GLY A 31 -1.11 -2.07 0.35
N LEU A 32 -0.70 -2.32 -0.88
CA LEU A 32 0.05 -1.41 -1.75
C LEU A 32 -0.51 -1.50 -3.17
N GLU A 33 -0.63 -0.38 -3.85
CA GLU A 33 -1.08 -0.31 -5.25
C GLU A 33 -0.22 0.69 -6.04
N SER A 34 -0.21 0.56 -7.37
CA SER A 34 0.51 1.43 -8.29
C SER A 34 -0.38 1.95 -9.42
N ASP A 35 0.08 2.99 -10.12
CA ASP A 35 -0.62 3.55 -11.29
C ASP A 35 0.22 3.63 -12.56
N ASP A 36 -0.44 4.00 -13.66
CA ASP A 36 0.12 4.28 -14.99
C ASP A 36 1.13 5.45 -15.04
N LYS A 37 1.38 6.14 -13.93
CA LYS A 37 2.39 7.20 -13.79
C LYS A 37 3.55 6.79 -12.87
N GLY A 38 3.63 5.51 -12.46
CA GLY A 38 4.68 4.99 -11.59
C GLY A 38 4.60 5.48 -10.14
N ARG A 39 3.42 5.92 -9.69
CA ARG A 39 3.18 6.32 -8.30
C ARG A 39 2.75 5.11 -7.50
N LEU A 40 3.13 5.07 -6.22
CA LEU A 40 2.70 4.05 -5.27
C LEU A 40 1.67 4.65 -4.30
N TYR A 41 0.73 3.83 -3.87
CA TYR A 41 -0.32 4.17 -2.93
C TYR A 41 -0.36 3.13 -1.82
N GLY A 42 -0.64 3.55 -0.60
CA GLY A 42 -0.80 2.64 0.52
C GLY A 42 -1.54 3.26 1.69
N GLY A 43 -1.90 2.43 2.66
CA GLY A 43 -2.40 2.86 3.96
C GLY A 43 -1.29 3.34 4.88
N ASP A 44 -1.63 4.23 5.81
CA ASP A 44 -0.82 4.56 6.98
C ASP A 44 -1.63 4.14 8.21
N LEU A 45 -1.26 2.99 8.76
CA LEU A 45 -1.93 2.41 9.92
C LEU A 45 -1.86 3.34 11.14
N GLU A 46 -0.70 3.96 11.36
CA GLU A 46 -0.41 4.76 12.55
C GLU A 46 -1.23 6.05 12.57
N HIS A 47 -1.59 6.56 11.38
CA HIS A 47 -2.26 7.84 11.22
C HIS A 47 -3.69 7.75 10.65
N ASN A 48 -4.23 6.55 10.42
CA ASN A 48 -5.51 6.30 9.74
C ASN A 48 -5.63 7.10 8.43
N ALA A 49 -4.65 6.92 7.55
CA ALA A 49 -4.53 7.70 6.33
C ALA A 49 -4.25 6.85 5.09
N ILE A 50 -4.43 7.45 3.91
CA ILE A 50 -3.98 6.94 2.62
C ILE A 50 -2.89 7.88 2.12
N TRP A 51 -1.74 7.33 1.76
CA TRP A 51 -0.61 8.08 1.21
C TRP A 51 -0.35 7.73 -0.25
N ARG A 52 0.41 8.60 -0.92
CA ARG A 52 0.96 8.39 -2.25
C ARG A 52 2.44 8.77 -2.30
N ARG A 53 3.27 7.89 -2.84
CA ARG A 53 4.67 8.14 -3.18
C ARG A 53 4.81 8.38 -4.68
N SER A 54 5.47 9.46 -5.06
CA SER A 54 5.78 9.75 -6.47
C SER A 54 7.08 9.05 -6.91
N PRO A 55 7.34 8.87 -8.23
CA PRO A 55 8.59 8.28 -8.73
C PRO A 55 9.85 8.94 -8.18
N ASN A 56 9.81 10.25 -7.93
CA ASN A 56 10.91 11.01 -7.33
C ASN A 56 11.09 10.83 -5.81
N GLY A 57 10.39 9.87 -5.20
CA GLY A 57 10.49 9.58 -3.76
C GLY A 57 9.62 10.43 -2.84
N THR A 58 8.90 11.43 -3.34
CA THR A 58 8.09 12.31 -2.48
C THR A 58 6.78 11.66 -2.04
N TYR A 59 6.50 11.71 -0.74
CA TYR A 59 5.25 11.23 -0.14
C TYR A 59 4.23 12.36 0.05
N ARG A 60 2.94 12.03 -0.08
CA ARG A 60 1.81 12.92 0.24
C ARG A 60 0.67 12.13 0.86
N THR A 61 0.07 12.66 1.92
CA THR A 61 -1.22 12.19 2.43
C THR A 61 -2.34 12.63 1.48
N LEU A 62 -3.18 11.69 1.06
CA LEU A 62 -4.32 11.94 0.16
C LEU A 62 -5.65 12.01 0.92
N ALA A 63 -5.80 11.18 1.94
CA ALA A 63 -6.98 11.16 2.81
C ALA A 63 -6.55 10.76 4.22
N GLN A 64 -7.23 11.29 5.23
CA GLN A 64 -7.03 10.93 6.63
C GLN A 64 -8.36 11.06 7.36
N GLY A 65 -8.67 10.12 8.25
CA GLY A 65 -9.91 10.17 9.02
C GLY A 65 -10.00 9.06 10.05
N SER A 66 -10.70 9.31 11.15
CA SER A 66 -10.84 8.37 12.26
C SER A 66 -11.47 7.03 11.87
N ASP A 67 -12.21 7.00 10.76
CA ASP A 67 -12.90 5.81 10.27
C ASP A 67 -12.07 5.01 9.24
N LEU A 68 -10.94 5.56 8.75
CA LEU A 68 -10.00 4.87 7.85
C LEU A 68 -9.06 3.93 8.62
N ILE A 69 -9.66 3.08 9.45
CA ILE A 69 -8.94 2.15 10.32
C ILE A 69 -8.55 0.93 9.52
N TRP A 70 -7.24 0.67 9.45
CA TRP A 70 -6.65 -0.42 8.70
C TRP A 70 -7.08 -0.43 7.23
N VAL A 71 -6.46 0.45 6.43
CA VAL A 71 -6.60 0.42 4.98
C VAL A 71 -5.92 -0.85 4.46
N ASP A 72 -6.74 -1.81 4.04
CA ASP A 72 -6.34 -3.17 3.71
C ASP A 72 -5.97 -3.27 2.24
N THR A 73 -6.94 -3.19 1.33
CA THR A 73 -6.72 -3.38 -0.10
C THR A 73 -6.97 -2.07 -0.84
N LEU A 74 -6.13 -1.78 -1.84
CA LEU A 74 -6.25 -0.61 -2.71
C LEU A 74 -6.37 -1.06 -4.17
N SER A 75 -7.08 -0.28 -4.99
CA SER A 75 -7.14 -0.53 -6.43
C SER A 75 -7.31 0.75 -7.23
N VAL A 76 -6.45 0.97 -8.21
CA VAL A 76 -6.59 2.06 -9.19
C VAL A 76 -7.55 1.61 -10.30
N ALA A 77 -8.67 2.32 -10.43
CA ALA A 77 -9.70 1.99 -11.39
C ALA A 77 -9.60 2.83 -12.68
N SER A 78 -10.24 2.32 -13.75
CA SER A 78 -10.25 2.99 -15.06
C SER A 78 -11.04 4.30 -15.08
N ASP A 79 -11.86 4.57 -14.07
CA ASP A 79 -12.60 5.83 -13.86
C ASP A 79 -11.75 6.92 -13.17
N ARG A 80 -10.42 6.73 -13.13
CA ARG A 80 -9.47 7.64 -12.50
C ARG A 80 -9.72 7.85 -11.00
N HIS A 81 -10.17 6.81 -10.31
CA HIS A 81 -10.23 6.79 -8.85
C HIS A 81 -9.30 5.73 -8.25
N LEU A 82 -8.80 6.03 -7.06
CA LEU A 82 -8.25 5.01 -6.17
C LEU A 82 -9.38 4.56 -5.24
N TYR A 83 -9.72 3.28 -5.30
CA TYR A 83 -10.62 2.62 -4.36
C TYR A 83 -9.79 1.99 -3.25
N ALA A 84 -10.33 1.98 -2.03
CA ALA A 84 -9.69 1.31 -0.90
C ALA A 84 -10.72 0.73 0.07
N THR A 85 -10.38 -0.39 0.70
CA THR A 85 -11.15 -0.99 1.80
C THR A 85 -10.52 -0.61 3.14
N ALA A 86 -11.35 -0.31 4.15
CA ALA A 86 -10.91 -0.17 5.54
C ALA A 86 -11.71 -1.14 6.40
N ASN A 87 -11.02 -2.14 6.98
CA ASN A 87 -11.65 -3.33 7.55
C ASN A 87 -11.47 -3.49 9.07
N GLN A 88 -10.72 -2.59 9.72
CA GLN A 88 -10.42 -2.65 11.15
C GLN A 88 -9.73 -3.97 11.56
N LEU A 89 -8.77 -4.48 10.77
CA LEU A 89 -8.10 -5.75 11.05
C LEU A 89 -7.42 -5.77 12.43
N ASP A 90 -6.85 -4.64 12.87
CA ASP A 90 -6.28 -4.44 14.21
C ASP A 90 -7.26 -4.78 15.33
N ARG A 91 -8.57 -4.73 15.06
CA ARG A 91 -9.63 -4.95 16.06
C ARG A 91 -10.14 -6.39 16.11
N LEU A 92 -9.54 -7.32 15.36
CA LEU A 92 -9.90 -8.73 15.41
C LEU A 92 -9.57 -9.36 16.78
N SER A 93 -10.34 -10.40 17.14
CA SER A 93 -10.18 -11.11 18.41
C SER A 93 -8.78 -11.64 18.72
N PRO A 94 -7.95 -12.13 17.77
CA PRO A 94 -6.59 -12.56 18.08
C PRO A 94 -5.68 -11.41 18.54
N PHE A 95 -6.03 -10.16 18.25
CA PHE A 95 -5.30 -8.97 18.69
C PHE A 95 -5.86 -8.34 19.98
N HIS A 96 -6.95 -8.89 20.53
CA HIS A 96 -7.68 -8.34 21.67
C HIS A 96 -8.18 -9.42 22.63
N GLU A 97 -7.30 -10.34 23.02
CA GLU A 97 -7.57 -11.36 24.05
C GLU A 97 -8.85 -12.20 23.80
N GLY A 98 -9.17 -12.46 22.53
CA GLY A 98 -10.35 -13.20 22.12
C GLY A 98 -11.61 -12.36 21.92
N GLN A 99 -11.56 -11.04 22.13
CA GLN A 99 -12.70 -10.13 21.95
C GLN A 99 -12.66 -9.43 20.58
N ASP A 100 -13.70 -9.59 19.76
CA ASP A 100 -13.80 -8.85 18.49
C ASP A 100 -14.29 -7.42 18.74
N LEU A 101 -13.43 -6.44 18.51
CA LEU A 101 -13.72 -5.02 18.74
C LEU A 101 -14.16 -4.27 17.48
N ARG A 102 -14.31 -4.96 16.34
CA ARG A 102 -14.70 -4.33 15.07
C ARG A 102 -16.12 -3.79 15.17
N ARG A 103 -16.35 -2.62 14.57
CA ARG A 103 -17.67 -2.00 14.47
C ARG A 103 -18.07 -1.90 13.01
N LYS A 104 -19.17 -2.56 12.65
CA LYS A 104 -19.76 -2.46 11.31
C LYS A 104 -20.54 -1.15 11.16
N PRO A 105 -20.66 -0.58 9.94
CA PRO A 105 -20.17 -1.13 8.66
C PRO A 105 -18.64 -0.98 8.48
N TYR A 106 -18.07 -1.81 7.60
CA TYR A 106 -16.73 -1.58 7.04
C TYR A 106 -16.81 -0.54 5.92
N LEU A 107 -15.68 0.06 5.55
CA LEU A 107 -15.66 1.07 4.52
C LEU A 107 -15.11 0.55 3.20
N LEU A 108 -15.79 0.91 2.11
CA LEU A 108 -15.22 1.04 0.78
C LEU A 108 -15.21 2.54 0.47
N VAL A 109 -14.02 3.11 0.32
CA VAL A 109 -13.83 4.52 -0.01
C VAL A 109 -13.26 4.66 -1.41
N ARG A 110 -13.48 5.82 -2.01
CA ARG A 110 -12.80 6.22 -3.25
C ARG A 110 -12.36 7.66 -3.18
N LEU A 111 -11.26 7.95 -3.84
CA LEU A 111 -10.74 9.30 -4.02
C LEU A 111 -10.38 9.52 -5.48
N PRO A 112 -10.68 10.70 -6.05
CA PRO A 112 -10.29 11.01 -7.41
C PRO A 112 -8.76 11.13 -7.48
N ILE A 113 -8.19 10.55 -8.52
CA ILE A 113 -6.77 10.68 -8.87
C ILE A 113 -6.65 11.06 -10.34
N ASP A 114 -5.48 11.55 -10.73
CA ASP A 114 -5.18 11.84 -12.13
C ASP A 114 -4.42 10.68 -12.79
N ALA A 115 -4.74 9.42 -12.43
CA ALA A 115 -4.06 8.19 -12.86
C ALA A 115 -5.02 7.05 -13.21
N GLY A 116 -4.51 6.06 -13.95
CA GLY A 116 -5.21 4.85 -14.36
C GLY A 116 -4.42 3.61 -14.00
N PRO A 117 -5.00 2.41 -14.18
CA PRO A 117 -4.35 1.16 -13.82
C PRO A 117 -3.14 0.89 -14.71
N VAL A 118 -2.13 0.23 -14.15
CA VAL A 118 -1.05 -0.38 -14.95
C VAL A 118 -1.67 -1.44 -15.87
N ARG A 119 -1.35 -1.37 -17.16
CA ARG A 119 -1.75 -2.38 -18.15
C ARG A 119 -0.49 -2.97 -18.77
N LEU A 120 -0.36 -4.29 -18.68
CA LEU A 120 0.64 -5.02 -19.44
C LEU A 120 0.16 -5.08 -20.89
N VAL A 121 0.97 -4.56 -21.81
CA VAL A 121 0.79 -4.69 -23.26
C VAL A 121 1.67 -5.80 -23.80
#